data_AF-A0A7D5RSI2-F1
#
_entry.id   AF-A0A7D5RSI2-F1
#
_cell.length_a   1.000
_cell.length_b   1.000
_cell.length_c   1.000
_cell.angle_alpha   90.00
_cell.angle_beta   90.00
_cell.angle_gamma   90.00
#
_symmetry.space_group_name_H-M   'P 1'
#
loop_
_entity.id
_entity.type
_entity.pdbx_description
1 polymer ?
#
loop_
_entity_poly.entity_id
_entity_poly.type
_entity_poly.pdbx_seq_one_letter_code
_entity_poly.pdbx_strand_id
1 'polypeptide(L)'
;MVKRDAWFEKNDSVIVFPATVKDDLMAALKIDFNVTDTFHITIGNDRITSVRTTSNDLEEYYQAKEWVKKNRPELISKACEGIWEGGPTPCECVKGMVAGFAHFAIEKQTH
;
A
#
# COMPACT_ATOMS: atom_id res chain seq x y z
N MET A 1 -3.70 23.92 -6.75
CA MET A 1 -2.23 24.09 -6.78
C MET A 1 -1.63 22.76 -6.33
N VAL A 2 -1.03 21.98 -7.23
CA VAL A 2 -0.36 20.73 -6.83
C VAL A 2 0.85 21.15 -5.99
N LYS A 3 0.82 20.83 -4.70
CA LYS A 3 1.96 21.04 -3.82
C LYS A 3 3.04 20.05 -4.26
N ARG A 4 4.02 20.52 -5.03
CA ARG A 4 5.16 19.72 -5.48
C ARG A 4 6.13 19.58 -4.30
N ASP A 5 5.86 18.68 -3.35
CA ASP A 5 6.75 18.53 -2.19
C ASP A 5 7.70 17.32 -2.36
N ALA A 6 8.99 17.63 -2.15
CA ALA A 6 10.13 16.81 -1.70
C ALA A 6 10.48 15.50 -2.44
N TRP A 7 10.91 15.60 -3.71
CA TRP A 7 11.87 14.63 -4.23
C TRP A 7 13.30 15.11 -4.00
N PHE A 8 14.25 14.18 -3.96
CA PHE A 8 15.66 14.51 -3.95
C PHE A 8 16.47 13.52 -4.79
N GLU A 9 17.58 13.99 -5.31
CA GLU A 9 18.56 13.16 -6.00
C GLU A 9 19.46 12.49 -4.95
N LYS A 10 19.48 11.16 -4.93
CA LYS A 10 20.36 10.39 -4.03
C LYS A 10 21.78 10.29 -4.60
N ASN A 11 21.89 10.24 -5.92
CA ASN A 11 23.13 10.30 -6.72
C ASN A 11 22.76 10.64 -8.17
N ASP A 12 23.75 10.85 -9.03
CA ASP A 12 23.69 11.26 -10.46
C ASP A 12 22.70 10.48 -11.36
N SER A 13 22.10 9.40 -10.86
CA SER A 13 21.15 8.57 -11.59
C SER A 13 19.89 8.21 -10.81
N VAL A 14 19.79 8.50 -9.51
CA VAL A 14 18.67 8.01 -8.66
C VAL A 14 17.87 9.16 -8.08
N ILE A 15 16.62 9.27 -8.50
CA ILE A 15 15.62 10.16 -7.93
C ILE A 15 14.83 9.42 -6.86
N VAL A 16 14.64 10.04 -5.70
CA VAL A 16 13.84 9.51 -4.59
C VAL A 16 12.59 10.37 -4.41
N PHE A 17 11.42 9.74 -4.45
CA PHE A 17 10.12 10.38 -4.31
C PHE A 17 9.30 9.69 -3.21
N PRO A 18 9.26 10.24 -1.99
CA PRO A 18 8.36 9.80 -0.93
C PRO A 18 6.94 10.35 -1.16
N ALA A 19 5.93 9.48 -1.01
CA ALA A 19 4.52 9.78 -1.10
C ALA A 19 3.83 9.38 0.21
N THR A 20 3.45 10.38 1.00
CA THR A 20 2.79 10.17 2.30
C THR A 20 1.28 10.34 2.18
N VAL A 21 0.51 9.39 2.69
CA VAL A 21 -0.97 9.38 2.63
C VAL A 21 -1.58 8.98 3.98
N LYS A 22 -2.86 9.33 4.15
CA LYS A 22 -3.73 8.64 5.10
C LYS A 22 -4.27 7.39 4.42
N ASP A 23 -3.85 6.24 4.90
CA ASP A 23 -4.19 4.95 4.30
C ASP A 23 -5.48 4.38 4.93
N ASP A 24 -6.47 4.06 4.10
CA ASP A 24 -7.76 3.53 4.54
C ASP A 24 -7.63 2.17 5.24
N LEU A 25 -6.61 1.38 4.90
CA LEU A 25 -6.33 0.10 5.56
C LEU A 25 -5.76 0.33 6.97
N MET A 26 -4.92 1.35 7.17
CA MET A 26 -4.47 1.72 8.53
C MET A 26 -5.63 2.23 9.37
N ALA A 27 -6.51 3.05 8.78
CA ALA A 27 -7.72 3.51 9.43
C ALA A 27 -8.67 2.35 9.80
N ALA A 28 -8.76 1.31 8.97
CA ALA A 28 -9.54 0.10 9.25
C ALA A 28 -8.99 -0.67 10.46
N LEU A 29 -7.67 -0.65 10.66
CA LEU A 29 -6.99 -1.21 11.84
C LEU A 29 -7.10 -0.33 13.09
N LYS A 30 -7.72 0.86 13.00
CA LYS A 30 -7.79 1.87 14.07
C LYS A 30 -6.42 2.38 14.50
N ILE A 31 -5.46 2.41 13.57
CA ILE A 31 -4.12 2.95 13.80
C ILE A 31 -4.06 4.33 13.14
N ASP A 32 -3.80 5.37 13.92
CA ASP A 32 -3.53 6.72 13.40
C ASP A 32 -2.08 6.80 12.92
N PHE A 33 -1.84 6.33 11.70
CA PHE A 33 -0.52 6.26 11.08
C PHE A 33 -0.58 6.67 9.60
N ASN A 34 0.35 7.54 9.20
CA ASN A 34 0.51 7.91 7.80
C ASN A 34 1.50 6.97 7.12
N VAL A 35 1.05 6.29 6.07
CA VAL A 35 1.90 5.45 5.23
C VAL A 35 2.70 6.34 4.29
N THR A 36 3.97 6.01 4.09
CA THR A 36 4.88 6.67 3.17
C THR A 36 5.54 5.63 2.28
N ASP A 37 5.03 5.51 1.06
CA ASP A 37 5.69 4.78 -0.01
C ASP A 37 6.78 5.65 -0.62
N THR A 38 7.97 5.11 -0.80
CA THR A 38 9.10 5.80 -1.41
C THR A 38 9.49 5.11 -2.70
N PHE A 39 9.44 5.86 -3.80
CA PHE A 39 9.88 5.43 -5.12
C PHE A 39 11.35 5.82 -5.31
N HIS A 40 12.18 4.85 -5.64
CA HIS A 40 13.55 5.01 -6.07
C HIS A 40 13.60 4.77 -7.58
N ILE A 41 13.70 5.84 -8.36
CA ILE A 41 13.67 5.81 -9.81
C ILE A 41 15.10 6.02 -10.32
N THR A 42 15.62 5.03 -11.06
CA THR A 42 16.92 5.16 -11.73
C THR A 42 16.71 5.69 -13.15
N ILE A 43 17.45 6.74 -13.50
CA ILE A 43 17.50 7.32 -14.85
C ILE A 43 18.87 7.01 -15.46
N GLY A 44 18.86 6.48 -16.68
CA GLY A 44 20.06 6.26 -17.48
C GLY A 44 19.74 6.42 -18.96
N ASN A 45 20.65 7.07 -19.71
CA ASN A 45 20.45 7.40 -21.13
C ASN A 45 19.10 8.10 -21.38
N ASP A 46 18.79 9.11 -20.54
CA ASP A 46 17.54 9.90 -20.59
C ASP A 46 16.25 9.08 -20.47
N ARG A 47 16.31 7.87 -19.89
CA ARG A 47 15.16 6.98 -19.71
C ARG A 47 15.13 6.41 -18.29
N ILE A 48 13.93 6.08 -17.81
CA ILE A 48 13.77 5.28 -16.59
C ILE A 48 14.28 3.87 -16.87
N THR A 49 15.29 3.43 -16.14
CA THR A 49 15.89 2.10 -16.25
C THR A 49 15.44 1.15 -15.15
N SER A 50 15.08 1.67 -13.98
CA SER A 50 14.46 0.88 -12.91
C SER A 50 13.59 1.73 -11.98
N VAL A 51 12.61 1.08 -11.37
CA VAL A 51 11.79 1.62 -10.28
C VAL A 51 11.80 0.59 -9.15
N ARG A 52 12.20 1.02 -7.96
CA ARG A 52 12.12 0.23 -6.73
C ARG A 52 11.29 0.99 -5.72
N THR A 53 10.43 0.29 -4.98
CA THR A 53 9.62 0.87 -3.91
C THR A 53 10.07 0.38 -2.54
N THR A 54 9.86 1.21 -1.52
CA THR A 54 9.94 0.83 -0.10
C THR A 54 8.80 1.52 0.64
N SER A 55 8.24 0.88 1.67
CA SER A 55 7.20 1.47 2.51
C SER A 55 7.62 1.48 3.97
N ASN A 56 7.00 2.35 4.77
CA ASN A 56 7.07 2.33 6.22
C ASN A 56 5.89 1.55 6.86
N ASP A 57 5.21 0.69 6.09
CA ASP A 57 4.13 -0.16 6.57
C ASP A 57 4.50 -0.87 7.88
N LEU A 58 3.57 -0.86 8.82
CA LEU A 58 3.72 -1.55 10.10
C LEU A 58 3.57 -3.07 9.89
N GLU A 59 4.21 -3.88 10.72
CA GLU A 59 4.06 -5.34 10.70
C GLU A 59 2.57 -5.77 10.79
N GLU A 60 1.77 -5.00 11.53
CA GLU A 60 0.33 -5.20 11.68
C GLU A 60 -0.41 -5.22 10.32
N TYR A 61 0.04 -4.41 9.35
CA TYR A 61 -0.52 -4.41 7.99
C TYR A 61 -0.39 -5.79 7.34
N TYR A 62 0.80 -6.39 7.43
CA TYR A 62 1.08 -7.69 6.82
C TYR A 62 0.32 -8.80 7.54
N GLN A 63 0.24 -8.75 8.87
CA GLN A 63 -0.54 -9.70 9.66
C GLN A 63 -2.02 -9.65 9.29
N ALA A 64 -2.60 -8.46 9.20
CA ALA A 64 -3.99 -8.27 8.79
C ALA A 64 -4.22 -8.79 7.37
N LYS A 65 -3.32 -8.48 6.43
CA LYS A 65 -3.40 -8.94 5.04
C LYS A 65 -3.41 -10.46 4.92
N GLU A 66 -2.50 -11.15 5.61
CA GLU A 66 -2.46 -12.61 5.61
C GLU A 66 -3.67 -13.22 6.33
N TRP A 67 -4.12 -12.59 7.42
CA TRP A 67 -5.33 -13.01 8.11
C TRP A 67 -6.57 -12.92 7.19
N VAL A 68 -6.73 -11.84 6.41
CA VAL A 68 -7.85 -11.69 5.47
C VAL A 68 -7.82 -12.76 4.39
N LYS A 69 -6.66 -13.00 3.78
CA LYS A 69 -6.51 -14.06 2.77
C LYS A 69 -6.91 -15.43 3.31
N LYS A 70 -6.58 -15.71 4.58
CA LYS A 70 -6.86 -17.00 5.21
C LYS A 70 -8.32 -17.13 5.69
N ASN A 71 -8.87 -16.09 6.30
CA ASN A 71 -10.12 -16.17 7.06
C ASN A 71 -11.32 -15.55 6.34
N ARG A 72 -11.07 -14.62 5.41
CA ARG A 72 -12.10 -13.91 4.63
C ARG A 72 -11.74 -13.83 3.12
N PRO A 73 -11.31 -14.93 2.48
CA PRO A 73 -10.93 -14.91 1.07
C PRO A 73 -12.07 -14.45 0.16
N GLU A 74 -13.32 -14.69 0.52
CA GLU A 74 -14.51 -14.26 -0.22
C GLU A 74 -14.60 -12.75 -0.43
N LEU A 75 -13.98 -11.95 0.45
CA LEU A 75 -13.97 -10.49 0.33
C LEU A 75 -13.02 -10.00 -0.77
N ILE A 76 -12.00 -10.79 -1.14
CA ILE A 76 -10.86 -10.28 -1.92
C ILE A 76 -10.47 -11.15 -3.12
N SER A 77 -10.71 -12.46 -3.10
CA SER A 77 -10.15 -13.38 -4.11
C SER A 77 -10.51 -13.02 -5.54
N LYS A 78 -11.77 -12.63 -5.79
CA LYS A 78 -12.22 -12.19 -7.11
C LYS A 78 -11.95 -10.70 -7.35
N ALA A 79 -12.20 -9.87 -6.35
CA ALA A 79 -12.10 -8.42 -6.49
C ALA A 79 -10.65 -7.93 -6.68
N CYS A 80 -9.69 -8.63 -6.07
CA CYS A 80 -8.26 -8.31 -6.14
C CYS A 80 -7.51 -9.14 -7.19
N GLU A 81 -8.22 -9.87 -8.06
CA GLU A 81 -7.59 -10.65 -9.13
C GLU A 81 -6.81 -9.73 -10.08
N GLY A 82 -5.56 -10.09 -10.38
CA GLY A 82 -4.71 -9.33 -11.30
C GLY A 82 -4.40 -7.90 -10.87
N ILE A 83 -4.47 -7.58 -9.57
CA ILE A 83 -4.32 -6.20 -9.08
C ILE A 83 -2.98 -5.55 -9.45
N TRP A 84 -1.92 -6.33 -9.63
CA TRP A 84 -0.59 -5.83 -10.01
C TRP A 84 -0.49 -5.50 -11.51
N GLU A 85 -1.42 -6.04 -12.29
CA GLU A 85 -1.60 -5.83 -13.72
C GLU A 85 -2.70 -4.79 -14.00
N GLY A 86 -3.21 -4.12 -12.96
CA GLY A 86 -4.26 -3.11 -13.01
C GLY A 86 -5.63 -3.61 -12.54
N GLY A 87 -5.85 -4.93 -12.56
CA GLY A 87 -7.06 -5.62 -12.09
C GLY A 87 -8.35 -5.17 -12.80
N PRO A 88 -9.42 -5.97 -12.75
CA PRO A 88 -10.71 -5.55 -13.30
C PRO A 88 -11.45 -4.61 -12.34
N THR A 89 -11.25 -4.75 -11.01
CA THR A 89 -12.08 -4.07 -10.00
C THR A 89 -11.28 -3.51 -8.81
N PRO A 90 -10.29 -2.62 -9.04
CA PRO A 90 -9.43 -2.07 -7.97
C PRO A 90 -10.21 -1.42 -6.82
N CYS A 91 -11.32 -0.74 -7.11
CA CYS A 91 -12.18 -0.14 -6.08
C CYS A 91 -12.90 -1.18 -5.20
N GLU A 92 -13.29 -2.32 -5.77
CA GLU A 92 -13.93 -3.39 -5.01
C GLU A 92 -12.89 -4.12 -4.15
N CYS A 93 -11.69 -4.33 -4.69
CA CYS A 93 -10.58 -4.92 -3.94
C CYS A 93 -10.30 -4.13 -2.67
N VAL A 94 -10.14 -2.80 -2.77
CA VAL A 94 -9.80 -1.99 -1.59
C VAL A 94 -10.93 -2.00 -0.56
N LYS A 95 -12.20 -1.99 -0.99
CA LYS A 95 -13.35 -2.12 -0.09
C LYS A 95 -13.37 -3.47 0.63
N GLY A 96 -13.09 -4.56 -0.08
CA GLY A 96 -12.97 -5.90 0.49
C GLY A 96 -11.85 -5.99 1.52
N MET A 97 -10.69 -5.41 1.20
CA MET A 97 -9.54 -5.32 2.11
C MET A 97 -9.84 -4.51 3.36
N VAL A 98 -10.46 -3.32 3.23
CA VAL A 98 -10.89 -2.48 4.37
C VAL A 98 -11.84 -3.25 5.30
N ALA A 99 -12.83 -3.94 4.73
CA ALA A 99 -13.76 -4.76 5.52
C ALA A 99 -13.04 -5.90 6.24
N GLY A 100 -12.12 -6.59 5.56
CA GLY A 100 -11.30 -7.64 6.15
C GLY A 100 -10.40 -7.15 7.29
N PHE A 101 -9.77 -5.98 7.12
CA PHE A 101 -8.91 -5.37 8.14
C PHE A 101 -9.71 -4.96 9.37
N ALA A 102 -10.93 -4.45 9.18
CA ALA A 102 -11.84 -4.16 10.28
C ALA A 102 -12.22 -5.45 11.05
N HIS A 103 -12.47 -6.57 10.36
CA HIS A 103 -12.73 -7.86 11.02
C HIS A 103 -11.52 -8.34 11.84
N PHE A 104 -10.31 -8.26 11.28
CA PHE A 104 -9.08 -8.60 11.97
C PHE A 104 -8.88 -7.76 13.25
N ALA A 105 -9.10 -6.45 13.16
CA ALA A 105 -8.97 -5.54 14.31
C ALA A 105 -9.95 -5.87 15.44
N ILE A 106 -11.16 -6.33 15.11
CA ILE A 106 -12.16 -6.80 16.10
C ILE A 106 -11.68 -8.11 16.75
N GLU A 107 -11.23 -9.08 15.95
CA GLU A 107 -10.77 -10.38 16.46
C GLU A 107 -9.58 -10.23 17.43
N LYS A 108 -8.64 -9.34 17.10
CA LYS A 108 -7.47 -9.04 17.93
C LYS A 108 -7.82 -8.35 19.26
N GLN A 109 -8.91 -7.59 19.32
CA GLN A 109 -9.37 -6.95 20.56
C GLN A 109 -10.14 -7.90 21.49
N THR A 110 -10.55 -9.07 20.98
CA THR A 110 -11.35 -10.04 21.72
C THR A 110 -10.47 -11.10 22.41
N HIS A 111 -9.15 -11.04 22.23
CA HIS A 111 -8.13 -11.90 22.84
C HIS A 111 -7.05 -11.04 23.51
#